data_AF-A0A938ME34-F1
#
_entry.id   AF-A0A938ME34-F1
#
_cell.length_a   1.000
_cell.length_b   1.000
_cell.length_c   1.000
_cell.angle_alpha   90.00
_cell.angle_beta   90.00
_cell.angle_gamma   90.00
#
_symmetry.space_group_name_H-M   'P 1'
#
loop_
_entity.id
_entity.type
_entity.pdbx_description
1 polymer ?
#
loop_
_entity_poly.entity_id
_entity_poly.type
_entity_poly.pdbx_seq_one_letter_code
_entity_poly.pdbx_strand_id
1 'polypeptide(L)'
;MAFRRCREACTDQERNSGKALALVAGYLAALIVQVDLAQWPALTVKPDLVWSLSAVVWTICSLAFLAAGLGVRWVEARVAGLVALIVAGTFAAWVYEPGMLPRDRLLFANPRFGSSLLVVVTMFTYAIALRRWRDACVSAEHGLVDALGVVAGFLTLGMLHVDVSQWLGLRGEEVLARSLVTALWAMGAASFFAAGLRLRRFAFRYVALGALLVAAILGVRVYACRMPPGEWLYLNKRFAADLLVIAVAFAHGFLVRRKREICSDDEQKLSLFLYGAGISALWLLLSIETFFHFFWTVPEPQKARWTAQMALSIVWSVYAVALLILGFWQQARPLRYTALALFGLTVAKVALVDLTRVEQIYRIISYFVLGLLMIGASYLYHRLEKRLTAGEKP
;
A
#
# COMPACT_ATOMS: atom_id res chain seq x y z
N MET A 1 53.83 28.04 22.03
CA MET A 1 52.61 27.19 21.85
C MET A 1 51.30 28.00 21.91
N ALA A 2 51.10 28.90 22.88
CA ALA A 2 49.86 29.69 23.00
C ALA A 2 49.51 30.55 21.77
N PHE A 3 50.50 31.21 21.16
CA PHE A 3 50.29 32.05 19.97
C PHE A 3 49.88 31.25 18.72
N ARG A 4 50.37 30.02 18.56
CA ARG A 4 49.99 29.12 17.46
C ARG A 4 48.54 28.66 17.61
N ARG A 5 48.14 28.27 18.83
CA ARG A 5 46.75 27.92 19.16
C ARG A 5 45.79 29.10 18.97
N CYS A 6 46.20 30.32 19.31
CA CYS A 6 45.37 31.51 19.13
C CYS A 6 45.17 31.86 17.64
N ARG A 7 46.22 31.71 16.84
CA ARG A 7 46.16 31.91 15.37
C ARG A 7 45.27 30.87 14.70
N GLU A 8 45.42 29.60 15.08
CA GLU A 8 44.58 28.49 14.59
C GLU A 8 43.09 28.70 14.95
N ALA A 9 42.80 29.11 16.19
CA ALA A 9 41.44 29.43 16.64
C ALA A 9 40.82 30.60 15.87
N CYS A 10 41.60 31.65 15.58
CA CYS A 10 41.12 32.80 14.82
C CYS A 10 40.82 32.43 13.35
N THR A 11 41.69 31.63 12.71
CA THR A 11 41.45 31.14 11.34
C THR A 11 40.26 30.19 11.24
N ASP A 12 40.02 29.35 12.25
CA ASP A 12 38.84 28.48 12.29
C ASP A 12 37.56 29.30 12.50
N GLN A 13 37.62 30.36 13.30
CA GLN A 13 36.49 31.27 13.54
C GLN A 13 36.10 32.09 12.29
N GLU A 14 37.07 32.63 11.55
CA GLU A 14 36.81 33.31 10.27
C GLU A 14 36.23 32.35 9.22
N ARG A 15 36.79 31.14 9.12
CA ARG A 15 36.30 30.11 8.19
C ARG A 15 34.88 29.68 8.52
N ASN A 16 34.55 29.50 9.80
CA ASN A 16 33.20 29.15 10.24
C ASN A 16 32.21 30.31 10.03
N SER A 17 32.66 31.56 10.16
CA SER A 17 31.83 32.74 9.90
C SER A 17 31.49 32.88 8.41
N GLY A 18 32.46 32.68 7.52
CA GLY A 18 32.22 32.68 6.06
C GLY A 18 31.29 31.55 5.61
N LYS A 19 31.42 30.36 6.21
CA LYS A 19 30.51 29.22 6.02
C LYS A 19 29.07 29.55 6.43
N ALA A 20 28.88 30.15 7.61
CA ALA A 20 27.56 30.54 8.09
C ALA A 20 26.91 31.60 7.18
N LEU A 21 27.67 32.61 6.75
CA LEU A 21 27.23 33.63 5.80
C LEU A 21 26.76 33.02 4.46
N ALA A 22 27.49 32.06 3.91
CA ALA A 22 27.12 31.41 2.66
C ALA A 22 25.79 30.62 2.77
N LEU A 23 25.55 29.95 3.90
CA LEU A 23 24.27 29.27 4.15
C LEU A 23 23.12 30.27 4.24
N VAL A 24 23.29 31.32 5.04
CA VAL A 24 22.27 32.38 5.22
C VAL A 24 21.95 33.06 3.90
N ALA A 25 22.96 33.39 3.10
CA ALA A 25 22.78 33.99 1.78
C ALA A 25 21.98 33.09 0.83
N GLY A 26 22.26 31.78 0.81
CA GLY A 26 21.51 30.82 -0.01
C GLY A 26 20.04 30.70 0.40
N TYR A 27 19.76 30.65 1.71
CA TYR A 27 18.39 30.66 2.22
C TYR A 27 17.64 31.96 1.92
N LEU A 28 18.29 33.11 2.12
CA LEU A 28 17.70 34.41 1.83
C LEU A 28 17.37 34.54 0.34
N ALA A 29 18.25 34.10 -0.56
CA ALA A 29 17.98 34.11 -1.99
C ALA A 29 16.74 33.27 -2.34
N ALA A 30 16.61 32.07 -1.78
CA ALA A 30 15.43 31.22 -1.98
C ALA A 30 14.15 31.87 -1.44
N LEU A 31 14.23 32.51 -0.26
CA LEU A 31 13.10 33.22 0.36
C LEU A 31 12.67 34.43 -0.46
N ILE A 32 13.60 35.24 -0.97
CA ILE A 32 13.33 36.40 -1.81
C ILE A 32 12.58 35.95 -3.06
N VAL A 33 13.09 34.94 -3.77
CA VAL A 33 12.42 34.39 -4.95
C VAL A 33 11.02 33.88 -4.62
N GLN A 34 10.84 33.22 -3.47
CA GLN A 34 9.51 32.76 -3.04
C GLN A 34 8.54 33.92 -2.78
N VAL A 35 9.00 34.99 -2.11
CA VAL A 35 8.18 36.18 -1.84
C VAL A 35 7.79 36.86 -3.16
N ASP A 36 8.73 37.00 -4.09
CA ASP A 36 8.49 37.58 -5.42
C ASP A 36 7.46 36.75 -6.21
N LEU A 37 7.57 35.42 -6.17
CA LEU A 37 6.59 34.51 -6.80
C LEU A 37 5.18 34.70 -6.22
N ALA A 38 5.07 34.88 -4.89
CA ALA A 38 3.79 35.05 -4.22
C ALA A 38 3.15 36.42 -4.50
N GLN A 39 3.95 37.45 -4.79
CA GLN A 39 3.47 38.81 -5.08
C GLN A 39 3.26 39.07 -6.57
N TRP A 40 3.71 38.18 -7.46
CA TRP A 40 3.63 38.39 -8.90
C TRP A 40 2.16 38.41 -9.39
N PRO A 41 1.67 39.53 -9.96
CA PRO A 41 0.25 39.70 -10.33
C PRO A 41 -0.32 38.63 -11.27
N ALA A 42 0.50 38.03 -12.14
CA ALA A 42 0.08 36.97 -13.06
C ALA A 42 -0.08 35.59 -12.37
N LEU A 43 0.60 35.39 -11.23
CA LEU A 43 0.63 34.13 -10.48
C LEU A 43 -0.33 34.14 -9.28
N THR A 44 -0.68 35.30 -8.75
CA THR A 44 -1.67 35.44 -7.65
C THR A 44 -3.04 34.86 -8.02
N VAL A 45 -3.39 34.83 -9.31
CA VAL A 45 -4.64 34.24 -9.83
C VAL A 45 -4.54 32.71 -9.97
N LYS A 46 -3.33 32.13 -9.90
CA LYS A 46 -3.04 30.69 -10.05
C LYS A 46 -2.23 30.17 -8.85
N PRO A 47 -2.86 30.01 -7.68
CA PRO A 47 -2.16 29.65 -6.44
C PRO A 47 -1.41 28.30 -6.55
N ASP A 48 -1.94 27.34 -7.32
CA ASP A 48 -1.29 26.05 -7.56
C ASP A 48 0.10 26.19 -8.22
N LEU A 49 0.26 27.18 -9.11
CA LEU A 49 1.51 27.44 -9.82
C LEU A 49 2.55 28.10 -8.91
N VAL A 50 2.13 29.02 -8.03
CA VAL A 50 3.01 29.65 -7.03
C VAL A 50 3.65 28.61 -6.12
N TRP A 51 2.84 27.70 -5.57
CA TRP A 51 3.33 26.65 -4.69
C TRP A 51 4.21 25.62 -5.42
N SER A 52 3.86 25.28 -6.67
CA SER A 52 4.67 24.38 -7.51
C SER A 52 6.06 24.98 -7.79
N LEU A 53 6.13 26.26 -8.15
CA LEU A 53 7.39 26.97 -8.38
C LEU A 53 8.20 27.11 -7.09
N SER A 54 7.53 27.37 -5.96
CA SER A 54 8.19 27.42 -4.64
C SER A 54 8.87 26.09 -4.32
N ALA A 55 8.18 24.96 -4.52
CA ALA A 55 8.79 23.63 -4.36
C ALA A 55 10.03 23.45 -5.26
N VAL A 56 9.99 23.91 -6.51
CA VAL A 56 11.14 23.83 -7.44
C VAL A 56 12.33 24.64 -6.92
N VAL A 57 12.12 25.88 -6.49
CA VAL A 57 13.20 26.76 -5.95
C VAL A 57 13.90 26.09 -4.78
N TRP A 58 13.13 25.57 -3.81
CA TRP A 58 13.68 24.90 -2.64
C TRP A 58 14.37 23.57 -2.97
N THR A 59 13.92 22.89 -4.03
CA THR A 59 14.56 21.66 -4.53
C THR A 59 15.93 21.95 -5.14
N ILE A 60 16.04 23.00 -5.95
CA ILE A 60 17.31 23.45 -6.54
C ILE A 60 18.28 23.86 -5.43
N CYS A 61 17.79 24.60 -4.43
CA CYS A 61 18.57 25.00 -3.26
C CYS A 61 19.11 23.78 -2.49
N SER A 62 18.27 22.76 -2.27
CA SER A 62 18.67 21.51 -1.63
C SER A 62 19.81 20.79 -2.36
N LEU A 63 19.71 20.66 -3.68
CA LEU A 63 20.74 20.01 -4.51
C LEU A 63 22.06 20.79 -4.51
N ALA A 64 22.00 22.13 -4.58
CA ALA A 64 23.18 22.98 -4.51
C ALA A 64 23.94 22.80 -3.19
N PHE A 65 23.20 22.79 -2.07
CA PHE A 65 23.78 22.56 -0.75
C PHE A 65 24.33 21.14 -0.57
N LEU A 66 23.66 20.12 -1.10
CA LEU A 66 24.17 18.74 -1.12
C LEU A 66 25.50 18.64 -1.87
N ALA A 67 25.58 19.23 -3.08
CA ALA A 67 26.78 19.22 -3.90
C ALA A 67 27.95 19.92 -3.20
N ALA A 68 27.72 21.11 -2.63
CA ALA A 68 28.73 21.84 -1.85
C ALA A 68 29.17 21.04 -0.59
N GLY A 69 28.21 20.43 0.09
CA GLY A 69 28.44 19.65 1.31
C GLY A 69 29.24 18.36 1.08
N LEU A 70 29.08 17.72 -0.07
CA LEU A 70 29.86 16.54 -0.45
C LEU A 70 31.27 16.89 -0.93
N GLY A 71 31.42 17.98 -1.69
CA GLY A 71 32.72 18.39 -2.24
C GLY A 71 33.76 18.75 -1.18
N VAL A 72 33.35 19.38 -0.07
CA VAL A 72 34.27 19.89 0.98
C VAL A 72 34.07 19.18 2.33
N ARG A 73 33.38 18.03 2.35
CA ARG A 73 32.97 17.31 3.58
C ARG A 73 32.30 18.23 4.61
N TRP A 74 31.52 19.20 4.13
CA TRP A 74 30.93 20.26 4.93
C TRP A 74 29.55 19.82 5.43
N VAL A 75 29.47 19.39 6.69
CA VAL A 75 28.28 18.77 7.29
C VAL A 75 27.12 19.76 7.38
N GLU A 76 27.40 21.01 7.76
CA GLU A 76 26.39 22.06 7.93
C GLU A 76 25.70 22.38 6.61
N ALA A 77 26.43 22.35 5.48
CA ALA A 77 25.83 22.48 4.16
C ALA A 77 24.90 21.30 3.82
N ARG A 78 25.23 20.07 4.20
CA ARG A 78 24.30 18.94 4.01
C ARG A 78 23.08 19.03 4.92
N VAL A 79 23.22 19.48 6.16
CA VAL A 79 22.07 19.72 7.03
C VAL A 79 21.17 20.81 6.43
N ALA A 80 21.76 21.89 5.92
CA ALA A 80 21.02 22.92 5.20
C ALA A 80 20.31 22.36 3.94
N GLY A 81 20.98 21.53 3.15
CA GLY A 81 20.37 20.87 2.00
C GLY A 81 19.17 20.00 2.38
N LEU A 82 19.24 19.29 3.51
CA LEU A 82 18.14 18.49 4.04
C LEU A 82 16.96 19.36 4.50
N VAL A 83 17.23 20.47 5.19
CA VAL A 83 16.18 21.42 5.62
C VAL A 83 15.48 22.03 4.41
N ALA A 84 16.22 22.46 3.39
CA ALA A 84 15.65 22.93 2.13
C ALA A 84 14.79 21.86 1.44
N LEU A 85 15.19 20.59 1.51
CA LEU A 85 14.41 19.47 0.97
C LEU A 85 13.10 19.22 1.73
N ILE A 86 13.12 19.35 3.05
CA ILE A 86 11.92 19.25 3.88
C ILE A 86 10.94 20.37 3.51
N VAL A 87 11.43 21.61 3.36
CA VAL A 87 10.62 22.75 2.92
C VAL A 87 10.04 22.53 1.51
N ALA A 88 10.84 22.00 0.58
CA ALA A 88 10.35 21.63 -0.75
C ALA A 88 9.25 20.56 -0.67
N GLY A 89 9.42 19.57 0.21
CA GLY A 89 8.44 18.52 0.49
C GLY A 89 7.13 19.05 1.09
N THR A 90 7.20 20.03 2.00
CA THR A 90 6.00 20.65 2.56
C THR A 90 5.22 21.42 1.49
N PHE A 91 5.90 22.15 0.61
CA PHE A 91 5.23 22.81 -0.51
C PHE A 91 4.64 21.79 -1.49
N ALA A 92 5.39 20.74 -1.83
CA ALA A 92 4.89 19.66 -2.68
C ALA A 92 3.64 18.98 -2.11
N ALA A 93 3.51 18.86 -0.78
CA ALA A 93 2.29 18.36 -0.14
C ALA A 93 1.16 19.40 -0.15
N TRP A 94 1.49 20.67 0.09
CA TRP A 94 0.51 21.77 0.13
C TRP A 94 -0.22 21.97 -1.20
N VAL A 95 0.47 21.77 -2.32
CA VAL A 95 -0.13 21.87 -3.67
C VAL A 95 -1.30 20.88 -3.86
N TYR A 96 -1.36 19.80 -3.07
CA TYR A 96 -2.37 18.74 -3.17
C TYR A 96 -3.56 18.93 -2.20
N GLU A 97 -3.64 20.08 -1.52
CA GLU A 97 -4.76 20.41 -0.65
C GLU A 97 -6.09 20.49 -1.44
N PRO A 98 -7.23 20.02 -0.88
CA PRO A 98 -8.50 19.94 -1.60
C PRO A 98 -8.99 21.31 -2.11
N GLY A 99 -9.27 21.40 -3.42
CA GLY A 99 -9.86 22.59 -4.05
C GLY A 99 -9.05 23.17 -5.23
N MET A 100 -7.82 22.70 -5.45
CA MET A 100 -6.89 23.30 -6.42
C MET A 100 -6.84 22.62 -7.81
N LEU A 101 -7.80 21.76 -8.15
CA LEU A 101 -7.85 21.11 -9.47
C LEU A 101 -8.87 21.76 -10.41
N PRO A 102 -8.41 22.50 -11.44
CA PRO A 102 -9.27 22.90 -12.54
C PRO A 102 -9.60 21.69 -13.44
N ARG A 103 -10.82 21.67 -13.99
CA ARG A 103 -11.43 20.52 -14.69
C ARG A 103 -10.73 20.11 -15.99
N ASP A 104 -9.81 20.91 -16.50
CA ASP A 104 -9.26 20.86 -17.86
C ASP A 104 -7.84 20.27 -17.96
N ARG A 105 -7.21 19.86 -16.85
CA ARG A 105 -5.83 19.36 -16.88
C ARG A 105 -5.69 17.86 -17.14
N LEU A 106 -4.62 17.51 -17.86
CA LEU A 106 -4.12 16.15 -18.03
C LEU A 106 -3.61 15.59 -16.70
N LEU A 107 -3.82 14.28 -16.48
CA LEU A 107 -3.51 13.59 -15.22
C LEU A 107 -2.05 13.78 -14.77
N PHE A 108 -1.08 13.54 -15.66
CA PHE A 108 0.36 13.62 -15.35
C PHE A 108 1.09 14.80 -16.01
N ALA A 109 0.45 15.50 -16.94
CA ALA A 109 1.04 16.67 -17.61
C ALA A 109 0.50 17.95 -16.98
N ASN A 110 0.85 18.18 -15.71
CA ASN A 110 0.50 19.39 -14.97
C ASN A 110 1.69 19.88 -14.10
N PRO A 111 1.78 21.20 -13.79
CA PRO A 111 2.90 21.76 -13.02
C PRO A 111 3.06 21.14 -11.63
N ARG A 112 1.95 20.88 -10.93
CA ARG A 112 1.94 20.29 -9.58
C ARG A 112 2.56 18.89 -9.51
N PHE A 113 2.29 18.05 -10.50
CA PHE A 113 2.85 16.71 -10.61
C PHE A 113 4.33 16.81 -10.94
N GLY A 114 4.71 17.68 -11.89
CA GLY A 114 6.11 17.91 -12.24
C GLY A 114 6.95 18.40 -11.06
N SER A 115 6.47 19.39 -10.30
CA SER A 115 7.19 19.92 -9.14
C SER A 115 7.31 18.89 -8.02
N SER A 116 6.25 18.16 -7.69
CA SER A 116 6.29 17.14 -6.64
C SER A 116 7.13 15.93 -7.04
N LEU A 117 7.10 15.53 -8.31
CA LEU A 117 8.00 14.51 -8.85
C LEU A 117 9.47 14.94 -8.75
N LEU A 118 9.78 16.20 -9.03
CA LEU A 118 11.14 16.74 -8.88
C LEU A 118 11.63 16.65 -7.42
N VAL A 119 10.77 16.94 -6.44
CA VAL A 119 11.08 16.77 -5.01
C VAL A 119 11.37 15.31 -4.68
N VAL A 120 10.53 14.37 -5.13
CA VAL A 120 10.71 12.92 -4.92
C VAL A 120 12.02 12.43 -5.54
N VAL A 121 12.29 12.79 -6.79
CA VAL A 121 13.54 12.45 -7.48
C VAL A 121 14.71 13.01 -6.68
N THR A 122 14.60 14.24 -6.19
CA THR A 122 15.64 14.86 -5.36
C THR A 122 15.86 14.09 -4.06
N MET A 123 14.81 13.67 -3.36
CA MET A 123 14.95 12.80 -2.17
C MET A 123 15.69 11.50 -2.46
N PHE A 124 15.39 10.84 -3.58
CA PHE A 124 16.13 9.64 -3.99
C PHE A 124 17.58 9.95 -4.35
N THR A 125 17.85 11.04 -5.08
CA THR A 125 19.23 11.44 -5.39
C THR A 125 20.02 11.76 -4.13
N TYR A 126 19.39 12.42 -3.14
CA TYR A 126 19.97 12.72 -1.84
C TYR A 126 20.33 11.44 -1.08
N ALA A 127 19.40 10.48 -1.01
CA ALA A 127 19.62 9.18 -0.38
C ALA A 127 20.73 8.37 -1.07
N ILE A 128 20.75 8.35 -2.40
CA ILE A 128 21.79 7.66 -3.19
C ILE A 128 23.15 8.33 -2.97
N ALA A 129 23.21 9.66 -2.94
CA ALA A 129 24.44 10.40 -2.72
C ALA A 129 25.03 10.10 -1.32
N LEU A 130 24.23 10.20 -0.27
CA LEU A 130 24.66 9.84 1.09
C LEU A 130 25.15 8.38 1.18
N ARG A 131 24.51 7.46 0.44
CA ARG A 131 24.94 6.06 0.39
C ARG A 131 26.24 5.87 -0.40
N ARG A 132 26.43 6.61 -1.49
CA ARG A 132 27.61 6.52 -2.39
C ARG A 132 28.86 7.10 -1.75
N TRP A 133 28.73 8.22 -1.03
CA TRP A 133 29.83 8.90 -0.34
C TRP A 133 29.77 8.70 1.17
N ARG A 134 29.48 7.46 1.57
CA ARG A 134 29.30 7.09 2.97
C ARG A 134 30.51 7.45 3.85
N ASP A 135 31.72 7.31 3.32
CA ASP A 135 32.97 7.60 4.05
C ASP A 135 33.17 9.10 4.36
N ALA A 136 32.44 9.99 3.68
CA ALA A 136 32.44 11.42 3.94
C ALA A 136 31.33 11.87 4.91
N CYS A 137 30.44 10.95 5.29
CA CYS A 137 29.25 11.22 6.10
C CYS A 137 29.49 10.88 7.59
N VAL A 138 28.74 11.57 8.46
CA VAL A 138 28.74 11.30 9.90
C VAL A 138 27.83 10.12 10.22
N SER A 139 28.08 9.41 11.32
CA SER A 139 27.29 8.23 11.73
C SER A 139 25.78 8.47 11.78
N ALA A 140 25.35 9.66 12.19
CA ALA A 140 23.95 10.07 12.22
C ALA A 140 23.28 10.11 10.83
N GLU A 141 24.03 10.41 9.76
CA GLU A 141 23.50 10.52 8.40
C GLU A 141 23.18 9.15 7.78
N HIS A 142 23.69 8.05 8.33
CA HIS A 142 23.41 6.71 7.83
C HIS A 142 21.93 6.31 7.96
N GLY A 143 21.24 6.78 9.01
CA GLY A 143 19.81 6.52 9.21
C GLY A 143 18.92 7.34 8.27
N LEU A 144 19.42 8.47 7.77
CA LEU A 144 18.66 9.35 6.88
C LEU A 144 18.39 8.72 5.52
N VAL A 145 19.27 7.83 5.04
CA VAL A 145 19.09 7.16 3.73
C VAL A 145 17.78 6.36 3.70
N ASP A 146 17.51 5.58 4.74
CA ASP A 146 16.30 4.77 4.82
C ASP A 146 15.07 5.67 5.02
N ALA A 147 15.17 6.69 5.87
CA ALA A 147 14.09 7.66 6.10
C ALA A 147 13.70 8.43 4.83
N LEU A 148 14.68 8.93 4.08
CA LEU A 148 14.45 9.64 2.81
C LEU A 148 13.78 8.73 1.77
N GLY A 149 14.23 7.48 1.64
CA GLY A 149 13.60 6.52 0.73
C GLY A 149 12.15 6.20 1.10
N VAL A 150 11.84 6.08 2.39
CA VAL A 150 10.48 5.85 2.89
C VAL A 150 9.60 7.07 2.63
N VAL A 151 10.05 8.27 3.02
CA VAL A 151 9.29 9.52 2.82
C VAL A 151 9.05 9.78 1.33
N ALA A 152 10.06 9.61 0.48
CA ALA A 152 9.92 9.75 -0.97
C ALA A 152 8.88 8.78 -1.55
N GLY A 153 8.89 7.53 -1.11
CA GLY A 153 7.91 6.53 -1.54
C GLY A 153 6.47 6.87 -1.10
N PHE A 154 6.28 7.33 0.14
CA PHE A 154 4.96 7.75 0.62
C PHE A 154 4.47 9.03 -0.06
N LEU A 155 5.34 10.01 -0.30
CA LEU A 155 4.99 11.20 -1.08
C LEU A 155 4.55 10.81 -2.49
N THR A 156 5.25 9.88 -3.13
CA THR A 156 4.86 9.35 -4.45
C THR A 156 3.48 8.70 -4.42
N LEU A 157 3.21 7.84 -3.43
CA LEU A 157 1.90 7.18 -3.29
C LEU A 157 0.79 8.17 -2.96
N GLY A 158 1.03 9.15 -2.09
CA GLY A 158 0.07 10.20 -1.74
C GLY A 158 -0.26 11.09 -2.92
N MET A 159 0.75 11.52 -3.67
CA MET A 159 0.60 12.29 -4.90
C MET A 159 -0.26 11.56 -5.92
N LEU A 160 0.11 10.31 -6.25
CA LEU A 160 -0.63 9.50 -7.21
C LEU A 160 -2.04 9.16 -6.72
N HIS A 161 -2.25 8.95 -5.41
CA HIS A 161 -3.57 8.74 -4.83
C HIS A 161 -4.47 9.95 -5.12
N VAL A 162 -4.01 11.15 -4.76
CA VAL A 162 -4.81 12.38 -4.90
C VAL A 162 -5.08 12.66 -6.37
N ASP A 163 -4.10 12.52 -7.25
CA ASP A 163 -4.29 12.77 -8.69
C ASP A 163 -5.26 11.81 -9.36
N VAL A 164 -5.09 10.50 -9.12
CA VAL A 164 -5.98 9.49 -9.68
C VAL A 164 -7.40 9.66 -9.13
N SER A 165 -7.54 9.88 -7.81
CA SER A 165 -8.85 10.05 -7.17
C SER A 165 -9.61 11.28 -7.69
N GLN A 166 -8.95 12.44 -7.75
CA GLN A 166 -9.60 13.67 -8.17
C GLN A 166 -9.90 13.68 -9.67
N TRP A 167 -8.96 13.25 -10.51
CA TRP A 167 -9.15 13.27 -11.96
C TRP A 167 -10.27 12.34 -12.44
N LEU A 168 -10.36 11.13 -11.87
CA LEU A 168 -11.46 10.21 -12.17
C LEU A 168 -12.77 10.61 -11.47
N GLY A 169 -12.68 11.16 -10.25
CA GLY A 169 -13.85 11.70 -9.53
C GLY A 169 -14.55 12.80 -10.32
N LEU A 170 -13.80 13.72 -10.93
CA LEU A 170 -14.34 14.76 -11.82
C LEU A 170 -15.03 14.22 -13.07
N ARG A 171 -14.73 12.98 -13.48
CA ARG A 171 -15.34 12.29 -14.63
C ARG A 171 -16.51 11.37 -14.24
N GLY A 172 -16.87 11.33 -12.94
CA GLY A 172 -17.92 10.45 -12.43
C GLY A 172 -17.51 8.97 -12.31
N GLU A 173 -16.24 8.65 -12.51
CA GLU A 173 -15.71 7.28 -12.50
C GLU A 173 -15.25 6.87 -11.08
N GLU A 174 -16.11 7.06 -10.07
CA GLU A 174 -15.75 6.90 -8.66
C GLU A 174 -15.26 5.48 -8.30
N VAL A 175 -15.91 4.44 -8.85
CA VAL A 175 -15.52 3.04 -8.59
C VAL A 175 -14.14 2.75 -9.17
N LEU A 176 -13.87 3.23 -10.37
CA LEU A 176 -12.55 3.09 -10.99
C LEU A 176 -11.50 3.86 -10.20
N ALA A 177 -11.81 5.09 -9.76
CA ALA A 177 -10.94 5.92 -8.95
C ALA A 177 -10.50 5.20 -7.66
N ARG A 178 -11.46 4.71 -6.87
CA ARG A 178 -11.17 4.01 -5.61
C ARG A 178 -10.43 2.69 -5.86
N SER A 179 -10.81 1.94 -6.90
CA SER A 179 -10.15 0.66 -7.24
C SER A 179 -8.69 0.85 -7.65
N LEU A 180 -8.40 1.85 -8.50
CA LEU A 180 -7.03 2.16 -8.92
C LEU A 180 -6.18 2.69 -7.77
N VAL A 181 -6.76 3.50 -6.89
CA VAL A 181 -6.08 3.95 -5.68
C VAL A 181 -5.75 2.78 -4.75
N THR A 182 -6.68 1.84 -4.54
CA THR A 182 -6.40 0.60 -3.79
C THR A 182 -5.26 -0.20 -4.43
N ALA A 183 -5.31 -0.40 -5.75
CA ALA A 183 -4.27 -1.11 -6.50
C ALA A 183 -2.91 -0.41 -6.41
N LEU A 184 -2.88 0.92 -6.50
CA LEU A 184 -1.67 1.74 -6.33
C LEU A 184 -1.00 1.49 -4.98
N TRP A 185 -1.77 1.50 -3.89
CA TRP A 185 -1.25 1.23 -2.55
C TRP A 185 -0.76 -0.22 -2.39
N ALA A 186 -1.44 -1.20 -3.00
CA ALA A 186 -0.99 -2.59 -3.03
C ALA A 186 0.35 -2.77 -3.77
N MET A 187 0.48 -2.13 -4.94
CA MET A 187 1.74 -2.10 -5.70
C MET A 187 2.86 -1.36 -4.96
N GLY A 188 2.52 -0.28 -4.26
CA GLY A 188 3.43 0.44 -3.36
C GLY A 188 3.96 -0.45 -2.25
N ALA A 189 3.08 -1.21 -1.59
CA ALA A 189 3.46 -2.19 -0.59
C ALA A 189 4.40 -3.27 -1.16
N ALA A 190 4.08 -3.83 -2.32
CA ALA A 190 4.94 -4.81 -2.98
C ALA A 190 6.33 -4.23 -3.32
N SER A 191 6.38 -2.97 -3.76
CA SER A 191 7.61 -2.26 -4.11
C SER A 191 8.48 -2.00 -2.88
N PHE A 192 7.89 -1.53 -1.78
CA PHE A 192 8.60 -1.36 -0.51
C PHE A 192 9.13 -2.68 0.03
N PHE A 193 8.34 -3.75 -0.05
CA PHE A 193 8.78 -5.06 0.41
C PHE A 193 9.94 -5.59 -0.44
N ALA A 194 9.85 -5.48 -1.77
CA ALA A 194 10.92 -5.85 -2.67
C ALA A 194 12.20 -5.04 -2.42
N ALA A 195 12.08 -3.73 -2.16
CA ALA A 195 13.20 -2.88 -1.77
C ALA A 195 13.81 -3.32 -0.42
N GLY A 196 12.98 -3.66 0.56
CA GLY A 196 13.42 -4.17 1.87
C GLY A 196 14.20 -5.47 1.78
N LEU A 197 13.77 -6.40 0.91
CA LEU A 197 14.50 -7.64 0.64
C LEU A 197 15.83 -7.37 -0.08
N ARG A 198 15.84 -6.51 -1.11
CA ARG A 198 17.05 -6.20 -1.90
C ARG A 198 18.10 -5.45 -1.08
N LEU A 199 17.67 -4.50 -0.25
CA LEU A 199 18.55 -3.66 0.57
C LEU A 199 18.87 -4.29 1.93
N ARG A 200 18.23 -5.43 2.28
CA ARG A 200 18.32 -6.10 3.60
C ARG A 200 18.00 -5.16 4.76
N ARG A 201 17.00 -4.30 4.58
CA ARG A 201 16.54 -3.31 5.58
C ARG A 201 15.19 -3.71 6.15
N PHE A 202 15.08 -3.84 7.47
CA PHE A 202 13.81 -4.15 8.12
C PHE A 202 12.80 -2.99 8.02
N ALA A 203 13.25 -1.73 8.08
CA ALA A 203 12.38 -0.55 7.98
C ALA A 203 11.44 -0.59 6.76
N PHE A 204 11.99 -0.87 5.57
CA PHE A 204 11.21 -0.99 4.33
C PHE A 204 10.21 -2.14 4.34
N ARG A 205 10.50 -3.25 5.04
CA ARG A 205 9.58 -4.40 5.17
C ARG A 205 8.39 -4.07 6.07
N TYR A 206 8.62 -3.37 7.18
CA TYR A 206 7.52 -2.90 8.04
C TYR A 206 6.70 -1.80 7.38
N VAL A 207 7.34 -0.88 6.67
CA VAL A 207 6.65 0.13 5.85
C VAL A 207 5.76 -0.51 4.79
N ALA A 208 6.20 -1.60 4.17
CA ALA A 208 5.38 -2.36 3.23
C ALA A 208 4.11 -2.92 3.87
N LEU A 209 4.18 -3.41 5.12
CA LEU A 209 3.00 -3.86 5.86
C LEU A 209 2.04 -2.70 6.13
N GLY A 210 2.56 -1.53 6.50
CA GLY A 210 1.76 -0.32 6.69
C GLY A 210 1.04 0.08 5.40
N ALA A 211 1.75 0.12 4.27
CA ALA A 211 1.15 0.42 2.96
C ALA A 211 0.10 -0.64 2.55
N LEU A 212 0.34 -1.92 2.85
CA LEU A 212 -0.60 -3.00 2.59
C LEU A 212 -1.88 -2.87 3.44
N LEU A 213 -1.74 -2.46 4.71
CA LEU A 213 -2.89 -2.18 5.58
C LEU A 213 -3.72 -1.02 5.05
N VAL A 214 -3.07 0.06 4.59
CA VAL A 214 -3.76 1.19 3.93
C VAL A 214 -4.50 0.69 2.69
N ALA A 215 -3.87 -0.14 1.85
CA ALA A 215 -4.52 -0.73 0.68
C ALA A 215 -5.77 -1.55 1.07
N ALA A 216 -5.69 -2.37 2.11
CA ALA A 216 -6.83 -3.15 2.59
C ALA A 216 -7.99 -2.26 3.10
N ILE A 217 -7.69 -1.20 3.86
CA ILE A 217 -8.71 -0.25 4.34
C ILE A 217 -9.37 0.46 3.15
N LEU A 218 -8.59 0.87 2.15
CA LEU A 218 -9.11 1.52 0.94
C LEU A 218 -9.97 0.56 0.13
N GLY A 219 -9.59 -0.72 0.02
CA GLY A 219 -10.38 -1.78 -0.62
C GLY A 219 -11.77 -1.93 -0.02
N VAL A 220 -11.86 -2.02 1.31
CA VAL A 220 -13.15 -2.03 2.01
C VAL A 220 -14.00 -0.80 1.68
N ARG A 221 -13.39 0.38 1.54
CA ARG A 221 -14.10 1.63 1.16
C ARG A 221 -14.59 1.64 -0.29
N VAL A 222 -14.06 0.80 -1.18
CA VAL A 222 -14.58 0.64 -2.56
C VAL A 222 -15.99 0.07 -2.52
N TYR A 223 -16.27 -0.86 -1.61
CA TYR A 223 -17.58 -1.50 -1.46
C TYR A 223 -18.68 -0.61 -0.87
N ALA A 224 -18.33 0.61 -0.41
CA ALA A 224 -19.32 1.63 -0.09
C ALA A 224 -19.96 2.25 -1.35
N CYS A 225 -19.34 2.10 -2.52
CA CYS A 225 -19.93 2.52 -3.79
C CYS A 225 -20.92 1.47 -4.32
N ARG A 226 -22.04 1.95 -4.87
CA ARG A 226 -22.97 1.08 -5.61
C ARG A 226 -22.29 0.50 -6.85
N MET A 227 -22.52 -0.78 -7.11
CA MET A 227 -22.02 -1.45 -8.31
C MET A 227 -22.65 -0.82 -9.56
N PRO A 228 -21.86 -0.45 -10.58
CA PRO A 228 -22.40 -0.08 -11.88
C PRO A 228 -23.19 -1.26 -12.49
N PRO A 229 -24.32 -1.02 -13.14
CA PRO A 229 -25.08 -2.07 -13.82
C PRO A 229 -24.26 -2.68 -14.97
N GLY A 230 -24.42 -3.98 -15.21
CA GLY A 230 -23.79 -4.70 -16.34
C GLY A 230 -22.38 -5.24 -16.08
N GLU A 231 -21.82 -5.02 -14.89
CA GLU A 231 -20.53 -5.59 -14.48
C GLU A 231 -20.65 -7.08 -14.13
N TRP A 232 -19.64 -7.87 -14.50
CA TRP A 232 -19.62 -9.31 -14.28
C TRP A 232 -19.22 -9.63 -12.83
N LEU A 233 -19.77 -10.71 -12.26
CA LEU A 233 -19.63 -11.05 -10.83
C LEU A 233 -18.19 -11.00 -10.30
N TYR A 234 -17.23 -11.66 -10.96
CA TYR A 234 -15.81 -11.66 -10.54
C TYR A 234 -14.88 -10.99 -11.56
N LEU A 235 -15.43 -10.38 -12.62
CA LEU A 235 -14.70 -9.72 -13.69
C LEU A 235 -15.05 -8.23 -13.67
N ASN A 236 -14.71 -7.57 -12.56
CA ASN A 236 -14.95 -6.15 -12.37
C ASN A 236 -13.78 -5.46 -11.66
N LYS A 237 -13.75 -4.12 -11.79
CA LYS A 237 -12.64 -3.26 -11.34
C LYS A 237 -12.35 -3.35 -9.84
N ARG A 238 -13.40 -3.38 -9.00
CA ARG A 238 -13.27 -3.43 -7.53
C ARG A 238 -12.73 -4.78 -7.05
N PHE A 239 -13.25 -5.87 -7.61
CA PHE A 239 -12.82 -7.22 -7.26
C PHE A 239 -11.35 -7.44 -7.63
N ALA A 240 -10.93 -6.96 -8.82
CA ALA A 240 -9.54 -7.05 -9.25
C ALA A 240 -8.57 -6.29 -8.34
N ALA A 241 -8.97 -5.11 -7.85
CA ALA A 241 -8.14 -4.32 -6.94
C ALA A 241 -7.94 -5.01 -5.58
N ASP A 242 -9.00 -5.52 -4.96
CA ASP A 242 -8.91 -6.20 -3.67
C ASP A 242 -8.25 -7.58 -3.78
N LEU A 243 -8.45 -8.27 -4.91
CA LEU A 243 -7.71 -9.50 -5.20
C LEU A 243 -6.20 -9.23 -5.31
N LEU A 244 -5.79 -8.10 -5.88
CA LEU A 244 -4.39 -7.69 -5.91
C LEU A 244 -3.84 -7.45 -4.49
N VAL A 245 -4.59 -6.80 -3.60
CA VAL A 245 -4.20 -6.61 -2.19
C VAL A 245 -3.93 -7.98 -1.53
N ILE A 246 -4.85 -8.92 -1.70
CA ILE A 246 -4.74 -10.27 -1.14
C ILE A 246 -3.55 -11.03 -1.75
N ALA A 247 -3.36 -10.92 -3.07
CA ALA A 247 -2.23 -11.53 -3.76
C ALA A 247 -0.88 -10.99 -3.27
N VAL A 248 -0.77 -9.67 -3.05
CA VAL A 248 0.43 -9.05 -2.47
C VAL A 248 0.65 -9.51 -1.04
N ALA A 249 -0.40 -9.65 -0.22
CA ALA A 249 -0.29 -10.20 1.14
C ALA A 249 0.25 -11.65 1.15
N PHE A 250 -0.27 -12.50 0.27
CA PHE A 250 0.22 -13.87 0.10
C PHE A 250 1.66 -13.92 -0.41
N ALA A 251 2.01 -13.11 -1.41
CA ALA A 251 3.36 -13.03 -1.95
C ALA A 251 4.35 -12.56 -0.87
N HIS A 252 3.96 -11.60 -0.04
CA HIS A 252 4.73 -11.14 1.10
C HIS A 252 4.98 -12.29 2.09
N GLY A 253 3.93 -12.96 2.57
CA GLY A 253 4.06 -14.10 3.49
C GLY A 253 4.91 -15.23 2.91
N PHE A 254 4.73 -15.56 1.63
CA PHE A 254 5.50 -16.59 0.93
C PHE A 254 6.99 -16.28 0.84
N LEU A 255 7.34 -15.06 0.44
CA LEU A 255 8.72 -14.66 0.28
C LEU A 255 9.44 -14.55 1.63
N VAL A 256 8.76 -14.11 2.69
CA VAL A 256 9.32 -14.12 4.07
C VAL A 256 9.65 -15.55 4.50
N ARG A 257 8.74 -16.52 4.29
CA ARG A 257 9.00 -17.93 4.64
C ARG A 257 10.13 -18.55 3.83
N ARG A 258 10.29 -18.15 2.56
CA ARG A 258 11.36 -18.64 1.68
C ARG A 258 12.72 -18.02 1.99
N LYS A 259 12.77 -16.78 2.49
CA LYS A 259 14.00 -16.01 2.75
C LYS A 259 14.36 -15.95 4.24
N ARG A 260 14.40 -17.11 4.91
CA ARG A 260 14.69 -17.22 6.35
C ARG A 260 16.03 -16.61 6.78
N GLU A 261 17.03 -16.61 5.91
CA GLU A 261 18.35 -16.02 6.21
C GLU A 261 18.34 -14.48 6.34
N ILE A 262 17.34 -13.82 5.76
CA ILE A 262 17.23 -12.35 5.73
C ILE A 262 16.13 -11.87 6.69
N CYS A 263 15.13 -12.71 6.94
CA CYS A 263 13.94 -12.40 7.73
C CYS A 263 14.07 -12.83 9.18
N SER A 264 13.66 -11.97 10.12
CA SER A 264 13.70 -12.27 11.56
C SER A 264 12.63 -13.29 11.95
N ASP A 265 12.78 -13.92 13.11
CA ASP A 265 11.82 -14.91 13.63
C ASP A 265 10.42 -14.31 13.85
N ASP A 266 10.34 -13.02 14.22
CA ASP A 266 9.06 -12.32 14.36
C ASP A 266 8.37 -12.11 13.00
N GLU A 267 9.14 -11.82 11.94
CA GLU A 267 8.61 -11.77 10.58
C GLU A 267 8.11 -13.17 10.13
N GLN A 268 8.78 -14.25 10.55
CA GLN A 268 8.31 -15.61 10.28
C GLN A 268 6.96 -15.90 10.94
N LYS A 269 6.78 -15.51 12.21
CA LYS A 269 5.48 -15.64 12.91
C LYS A 269 4.40 -14.81 12.23
N LEU A 270 4.74 -13.57 11.86
CA LEU A 270 3.83 -12.67 11.15
C LEU A 270 3.42 -13.23 9.78
N SER A 271 4.33 -13.93 9.08
CA SER A 271 4.01 -14.55 7.79
C SER A 271 2.87 -15.56 7.90
N LEU A 272 2.82 -16.34 8.98
CA LEU A 272 1.74 -17.31 9.24
C LEU A 272 0.41 -16.58 9.46
N PHE A 273 0.44 -15.47 10.21
CA PHE A 273 -0.73 -14.61 10.38
C PHE A 273 -1.21 -14.04 9.04
N LEU A 274 -0.31 -13.55 8.19
CA LEU A 274 -0.65 -13.04 6.86
C LEU A 274 -1.28 -14.11 5.96
N TYR A 275 -0.83 -15.36 6.04
CA TYR A 275 -1.47 -16.48 5.34
C TYR A 275 -2.90 -16.71 5.80
N GLY A 276 -3.12 -16.80 7.12
CA GLY A 276 -4.46 -16.96 7.69
C GLY A 276 -5.37 -15.78 7.34
N ALA A 277 -4.85 -14.56 7.49
CA ALA A 277 -5.56 -13.34 7.14
C ALA A 277 -5.90 -13.27 5.64
N GLY A 278 -4.98 -13.65 4.75
CA GLY A 278 -5.21 -13.70 3.31
C GLY A 278 -6.28 -14.73 2.90
N ILE A 279 -6.27 -15.91 3.52
CA ILE A 279 -7.30 -16.95 3.31
C ILE A 279 -8.67 -16.43 3.79
N SER A 280 -8.73 -15.81 4.96
CA SER A 280 -9.97 -15.22 5.48
C SER A 280 -10.44 -14.03 4.64
N ALA A 281 -9.52 -13.18 4.17
CA ALA A 281 -9.81 -12.04 3.32
C ALA A 281 -10.34 -12.47 1.94
N LEU A 282 -9.79 -13.53 1.34
CA LEU A 282 -10.30 -14.07 0.07
C LEU A 282 -11.72 -14.63 0.23
N TRP A 283 -11.97 -15.37 1.30
CA TRP A 283 -13.33 -15.84 1.63
C TRP A 283 -14.30 -14.67 1.80
N LEU A 284 -13.89 -13.63 2.53
CA LEU A 284 -14.70 -12.45 2.76
C LEU A 284 -14.96 -11.67 1.46
N LEU A 285 -13.93 -11.47 0.63
CA LEU A 285 -14.05 -10.79 -0.67
C LEU A 285 -15.03 -11.52 -1.59
N LEU A 286 -14.88 -12.84 -1.74
CA LEU A 286 -15.81 -13.66 -2.53
C LEU A 286 -17.23 -13.56 -2.00
N SER A 287 -17.40 -13.54 -0.67
CA SER A 287 -18.71 -13.40 -0.03
C SER A 287 -19.33 -12.03 -0.30
N ILE A 288 -18.59 -10.95 -0.04
CA ILE A 288 -19.04 -9.56 -0.22
C ILE A 288 -19.41 -9.33 -1.69
N GLU A 289 -18.55 -9.73 -2.63
CA GLU A 289 -18.78 -9.54 -4.06
C GLU A 289 -20.04 -10.29 -4.53
N THR A 290 -20.17 -11.56 -4.12
CA THR A 290 -21.34 -12.39 -4.45
C THR A 290 -22.62 -11.80 -3.89
N PHE A 291 -22.61 -11.40 -2.61
CA PHE A 291 -23.78 -10.82 -1.98
C PHE A 291 -24.21 -9.53 -2.69
N PHE A 292 -23.29 -8.60 -2.89
CA PHE A 292 -23.62 -7.31 -3.50
C PHE A 292 -24.01 -7.45 -4.97
N HIS A 293 -23.41 -8.36 -5.73
CA HIS A 293 -23.80 -8.59 -7.11
C HIS A 293 -25.28 -8.97 -7.21
N PHE A 294 -25.70 -10.04 -6.53
CA PHE A 294 -27.11 -10.48 -6.58
C PHE A 294 -28.07 -9.50 -5.89
N PHE A 295 -27.62 -8.81 -4.83
CA PHE A 295 -28.42 -7.80 -4.15
C PHE A 295 -28.76 -6.61 -5.06
N TRP A 296 -27.86 -6.22 -5.97
CA TRP A 296 -28.06 -5.08 -6.86
C TRP A 296 -28.58 -5.45 -8.25
N THR A 297 -28.41 -6.69 -8.72
CA THR A 297 -28.87 -7.13 -10.06
C THR A 297 -30.32 -7.60 -10.08
N VAL A 298 -30.83 -8.16 -8.98
CA VAL A 298 -32.22 -8.66 -8.91
C VAL A 298 -33.17 -7.51 -8.55
N PRO A 299 -34.19 -7.19 -9.37
CA PRO A 299 -35.05 -6.01 -9.14
C PRO A 299 -35.90 -6.09 -7.87
N GLU A 300 -36.41 -7.29 -7.55
CA GLU A 300 -37.29 -7.48 -6.40
C GLU A 300 -36.48 -7.64 -5.10
N PRO A 301 -36.59 -6.73 -4.11
CA PRO A 301 -35.70 -6.71 -2.94
C PRO A 301 -35.73 -8.00 -2.10
N GLN A 302 -36.90 -8.63 -1.96
CA GLN A 302 -37.05 -9.85 -1.18
C GLN A 302 -36.44 -11.07 -1.89
N LYS A 303 -36.60 -11.15 -3.22
CA LYS A 303 -35.94 -12.18 -4.04
C LYS A 303 -34.42 -11.95 -4.10
N ALA A 304 -33.98 -10.70 -4.26
CA ALA A 304 -32.56 -10.33 -4.30
C ALA A 304 -31.79 -10.82 -3.08
N ARG A 305 -32.33 -10.55 -1.88
CA ARG A 305 -31.73 -11.03 -0.62
C ARG A 305 -31.68 -12.55 -0.54
N TRP A 306 -32.73 -13.23 -0.97
CA TRP A 306 -32.78 -14.70 -0.94
C TRP A 306 -31.78 -15.31 -1.93
N THR A 307 -31.75 -14.85 -3.18
CA THR A 307 -30.80 -15.30 -4.20
C THR A 307 -29.36 -15.05 -3.77
N ALA A 308 -29.07 -13.88 -3.18
CA ALA A 308 -27.75 -13.57 -2.64
C ALA A 308 -27.35 -14.55 -1.52
N GLN A 309 -28.26 -14.92 -0.62
CA GLN A 309 -27.98 -15.89 0.45
C GLN A 309 -27.70 -17.31 -0.10
N MET A 310 -28.48 -17.76 -1.10
CA MET A 310 -28.23 -19.05 -1.76
C MET A 310 -26.86 -19.07 -2.44
N ALA A 311 -26.54 -18.01 -3.19
CA ALA A 311 -25.27 -17.89 -3.90
C ALA A 311 -24.08 -17.89 -2.91
N LEU A 312 -24.22 -17.23 -1.76
CA LEU A 312 -23.20 -17.27 -0.70
C LEU A 312 -22.94 -18.70 -0.21
N SER A 313 -23.99 -19.51 -0.02
CA SER A 313 -23.84 -20.89 0.44
C SER A 313 -23.11 -21.77 -0.59
N ILE A 314 -23.35 -21.56 -1.88
CA ILE A 314 -22.61 -22.20 -2.97
C ILE A 314 -21.13 -21.78 -2.93
N VAL A 315 -20.86 -20.47 -2.86
CA VAL A 315 -19.49 -19.94 -2.83
C VAL A 315 -18.71 -20.46 -1.63
N TRP A 316 -19.30 -20.46 -0.43
CA TRP A 316 -18.63 -20.99 0.74
C TRP A 316 -18.38 -22.50 0.63
N SER A 317 -19.30 -23.26 0.02
CA SER A 317 -19.13 -24.71 -0.20
C SER A 317 -17.96 -24.98 -1.15
N VAL A 318 -17.92 -24.28 -2.30
CA VAL A 318 -16.82 -24.38 -3.26
C VAL A 318 -15.50 -23.96 -2.62
N TYR A 319 -15.50 -22.87 -1.85
CA TYR A 319 -14.32 -22.39 -1.15
C TYR A 319 -13.82 -23.40 -0.10
N ALA A 320 -14.71 -24.00 0.70
CA ALA A 320 -14.35 -25.02 1.68
C ALA A 320 -13.76 -26.27 1.01
N VAL A 321 -14.35 -26.74 -0.09
CA VAL A 321 -13.82 -27.87 -0.87
C VAL A 321 -12.45 -27.53 -1.45
N ALA A 322 -12.27 -26.33 -2.03
CA ALA A 322 -10.99 -25.88 -2.55
C ALA A 322 -9.90 -25.81 -1.46
N LEU A 323 -10.23 -25.25 -0.29
CA LEU A 323 -9.32 -25.25 0.87
C LEU A 323 -8.98 -26.66 1.35
N LEU A 324 -9.94 -27.58 1.33
CA LEU A 324 -9.70 -28.96 1.74
C LEU A 324 -8.73 -29.67 0.77
N ILE A 325 -8.95 -29.51 -0.55
CA ILE A 325 -8.04 -30.03 -1.59
C ILE A 325 -6.64 -29.45 -1.42
N LEU A 326 -6.52 -28.13 -1.25
CA LEU A 326 -5.24 -27.46 -1.00
C LEU A 326 -4.58 -27.93 0.31
N GLY A 327 -5.37 -28.16 1.36
CA GLY A 327 -4.89 -28.66 2.66
C GLY A 327 -4.35 -30.08 2.59
N PHE A 328 -4.92 -30.93 1.74
CA PHE A 328 -4.36 -32.24 1.43
C PHE A 328 -3.11 -32.13 0.57
N TRP A 329 -3.13 -31.33 -0.49
CA TRP A 329 -1.99 -31.20 -1.41
C TRP A 329 -0.74 -30.63 -0.72
N GLN A 330 -0.91 -29.62 0.15
CA GLN A 330 0.19 -29.03 0.92
C GLN A 330 0.49 -29.78 2.23
N GLN A 331 -0.21 -30.89 2.49
CA GLN A 331 -0.15 -31.65 3.75
C GLN A 331 -0.39 -30.79 5.03
N ALA A 332 -0.98 -29.61 4.90
CA ALA A 332 -1.18 -28.67 6.01
C ALA A 332 -2.41 -29.04 6.86
N ARG A 333 -2.20 -29.62 8.04
CA ARG A 333 -3.28 -29.96 9.00
C ARG A 333 -4.17 -28.76 9.38
N PRO A 334 -3.63 -27.55 9.66
CA PRO A 334 -4.47 -26.40 10.01
C PRO A 334 -5.45 -26.03 8.88
N LEU A 335 -5.00 -26.09 7.62
CA LEU A 335 -5.83 -25.75 6.46
C LEU A 335 -7.01 -26.73 6.30
N ARG A 336 -6.77 -28.02 6.59
CA ARG A 336 -7.82 -29.06 6.59
C ARG A 336 -8.87 -28.80 7.66
N TYR A 337 -8.46 -28.46 8.88
CA TYR A 337 -9.41 -28.14 9.95
C TYR A 337 -10.20 -26.86 9.67
N THR A 338 -9.57 -25.81 9.13
CA THR A 338 -10.28 -24.60 8.69
C THR A 338 -11.29 -24.90 7.59
N ALA A 339 -10.93 -25.74 6.62
CA ALA A 339 -11.82 -26.16 5.55
C ALA A 339 -13.04 -26.95 6.07
N LEU A 340 -12.80 -27.92 6.98
CA LEU A 340 -13.86 -28.71 7.61
C LEU A 340 -14.78 -27.85 8.49
N ALA A 341 -14.21 -26.92 9.25
CA ALA A 341 -14.99 -25.99 10.07
C ALA A 341 -15.87 -25.09 9.20
N LEU A 342 -15.33 -24.55 8.10
CA LEU A 342 -16.10 -23.74 7.15
C LEU A 342 -17.18 -24.59 6.46
N PHE A 343 -16.87 -25.83 6.06
CA PHE A 343 -17.85 -26.74 5.48
C PHE A 343 -18.98 -27.06 6.46
N GLY A 344 -18.66 -27.38 7.72
CA GLY A 344 -19.67 -27.57 8.76
C GLY A 344 -20.53 -26.33 8.97
N LEU A 345 -19.92 -25.14 8.98
CA LEU A 345 -20.64 -23.87 9.06
C LEU A 345 -21.57 -23.65 7.86
N THR A 346 -21.15 -23.99 6.64
CA THR A 346 -22.00 -23.89 5.44
C THR A 346 -23.21 -24.80 5.52
N VAL A 347 -23.00 -26.04 5.94
CA VAL A 347 -24.07 -27.03 6.09
C VAL A 347 -25.08 -26.56 7.14
N ALA A 348 -24.59 -26.08 8.29
CA ALA A 348 -25.44 -25.51 9.32
C ALA A 348 -26.22 -24.28 8.82
N LYS A 349 -25.57 -23.37 8.07
CA LYS A 349 -26.20 -22.19 7.48
C LYS A 349 -27.32 -22.60 6.51
N VAL A 350 -27.05 -23.53 5.58
CA VAL A 350 -28.05 -24.02 4.63
C VAL A 350 -29.25 -24.62 5.36
N ALA A 351 -28.98 -25.43 6.38
CA ALA A 351 -29.99 -26.10 7.17
C ALA A 351 -30.89 -25.13 7.96
N LEU A 352 -30.30 -24.09 8.57
CA LEU A 352 -30.98 -23.18 9.50
C LEU A 352 -31.51 -21.90 8.86
N VAL A 353 -30.94 -21.46 7.74
CA VAL A 353 -31.30 -20.20 7.08
C VAL A 353 -31.98 -20.50 5.76
N ASP A 354 -31.32 -21.27 4.89
CA ASP A 354 -31.75 -21.41 3.50
C ASP A 354 -33.02 -22.26 3.36
N LEU A 355 -33.12 -23.34 4.14
CA LEU A 355 -34.26 -24.26 4.12
C LEU A 355 -35.49 -23.77 4.89
N THR A 356 -35.40 -22.65 5.63
CA THR A 356 -36.56 -22.13 6.40
C THR A 356 -37.69 -21.61 5.52
N ARG A 357 -37.35 -21.12 4.31
CA ARG A 357 -38.29 -20.55 3.34
C ARG A 357 -38.78 -21.56 2.30
N VAL A 358 -38.30 -22.80 2.39
CA VAL A 358 -38.66 -23.89 1.49
C VAL A 358 -39.90 -24.60 2.05
N GLU A 359 -40.80 -25.05 1.17
CA GLU A 359 -41.99 -25.77 1.61
C GLU A 359 -41.62 -27.04 2.40
N GLN A 360 -42.49 -27.43 3.32
CA GLN A 360 -42.18 -28.44 4.34
C GLN A 360 -41.69 -29.78 3.77
N ILE A 361 -42.26 -30.24 2.65
CA ILE A 361 -41.87 -31.50 2.00
C ILE A 361 -40.44 -31.41 1.45
N TYR A 362 -40.13 -30.36 0.69
CA TYR A 362 -38.80 -30.14 0.13
C TYR A 362 -37.74 -29.92 1.22
N ARG A 363 -38.11 -29.33 2.36
CA ARG A 363 -37.23 -29.18 3.52
C ARG A 363 -36.84 -30.54 4.14
N ILE A 364 -37.79 -31.45 4.31
CA ILE A 364 -37.51 -32.81 4.83
C ILE A 364 -36.57 -33.56 3.89
N ILE A 365 -36.85 -33.55 2.58
CA ILE A 365 -36.01 -34.19 1.56
C ILE A 365 -34.60 -33.58 1.58
N SER A 366 -34.48 -32.27 1.67
CA SER A 366 -33.19 -31.57 1.69
C SER A 366 -32.35 -31.93 2.92
N TYR A 367 -32.95 -32.06 4.11
CA TYR A 367 -32.23 -32.52 5.31
C TYR A 367 -31.73 -33.97 5.16
N PHE A 368 -32.53 -34.84 4.54
CA PHE A 368 -32.12 -36.22 4.29
C PHE A 368 -30.93 -36.30 3.32
N VAL A 369 -31.01 -35.57 2.19
CA VAL A 369 -29.90 -35.48 1.22
C VAL A 369 -28.66 -34.89 1.87
N LEU A 370 -28.81 -33.85 2.67
CA LEU A 370 -27.71 -33.20 3.40
C LEU A 370 -27.03 -34.16 4.38
N GLY A 371 -27.81 -34.95 5.13
CA GLY A 371 -27.28 -35.97 6.04
C GLY A 371 -26.47 -37.03 5.30
N LEU A 372 -26.97 -37.52 4.16
CA LEU A 372 -26.27 -38.49 3.34
C LEU A 372 -24.96 -37.92 2.76
N LEU A 373 -24.97 -36.65 2.32
CA LEU A 373 -23.76 -35.94 1.87
C LEU A 373 -22.73 -35.81 3.00
N MET A 374 -23.14 -35.52 4.23
CA MET A 374 -22.21 -35.45 5.38
C MET A 374 -21.55 -36.79 5.69
N ILE A 375 -22.32 -37.88 5.65
CA ILE A 375 -21.76 -39.23 5.82
C ILE A 375 -20.73 -39.54 4.72
N GLY A 376 -21.07 -39.20 3.47
CA GLY A 376 -20.16 -39.35 2.33
C GLY A 376 -18.88 -38.53 2.48
N ALA A 377 -18.98 -37.26 2.90
CA ALA A 377 -17.84 -36.38 3.15
C ALA A 377 -16.93 -36.90 4.27
N SER A 378 -17.52 -37.40 5.37
CA SER A 378 -16.79 -38.01 6.49
C SER A 378 -16.00 -39.25 6.03
N TYR A 379 -16.67 -40.15 5.29
CA TYR A 379 -16.02 -41.33 4.72
C TYR A 379 -14.87 -40.95 3.77
N LEU A 380 -15.10 -39.98 2.89
CA LEU A 380 -14.10 -39.52 1.92
C LEU A 380 -12.87 -38.92 2.62
N TYR A 381 -13.08 -38.09 3.64
CA TYR A 381 -12.01 -37.51 4.46
C TYR A 381 -11.13 -38.60 5.08
N HIS A 382 -11.73 -39.57 5.78
CA HIS A 382 -10.99 -40.65 6.42
C HIS A 382 -10.26 -41.55 5.40
N ARG A 383 -10.86 -41.80 4.24
CA ARG A 383 -10.23 -42.58 3.18
C ARG A 383 -9.03 -41.87 2.56
N LEU A 384 -9.13 -40.57 2.31
CA LEU A 384 -8.03 -39.73 1.80
C LEU A 384 -6.87 -39.66 2.81
N GLU A 385 -7.19 -39.43 4.08
CA GLU A 385 -6.20 -39.39 5.15
C GLU A 385 -5.43 -40.71 5.28
N LYS A 386 -6.13 -41.85 5.30
CA LYS A 386 -5.50 -43.19 5.34
C LYS A 386 -4.59 -43.49 4.16
N ARG A 387 -4.92 -43.02 2.95
CA ARG A 387 -4.10 -43.25 1.75
C ARG A 387 -2.80 -42.45 1.77
N LEU A 388 -2.82 -41.24 2.33
CA LEU A 388 -1.65 -40.39 2.41
C LEU A 388 -0.70 -40.88 3.50
N THR A 389 -1.21 -41.30 4.66
CA THR A 389 -0.37 -41.87 5.73
C THR A 389 0.22 -43.24 5.40
N ALA A 390 -0.40 -44.00 4.48
CA ALA A 390 0.13 -45.27 3.99
C ALA A 390 1.23 -45.12 2.92
N GLY A 391 1.37 -43.93 2.30
CA GLY A 391 2.36 -43.65 1.26
C GLY A 391 3.68 -43.04 1.77
N GLU A 392 3.69 -42.44 2.96
CA GLU A 392 4.91 -42.08 3.72
C GLU A 392 5.40 -43.34 4.44
N LYS A 393 6.25 -44.15 3.79
CA LYS A 393 7.13 -45.06 4.54
C LYS A 393 8.21 -44.23 5.25
N PRO A 394 8.57 -44.56 6.50
CA PRO A 394 9.61 -43.87 7.25
C PRO A 394 10.98 -43.94 6.58
#